data_AF-A0A6J6MLC9-F1
#
_entry.id   AF-A0A6J6MLC9-F1
#
_cell.length_a   1.000
_cell.length_b   1.000
_cell.length_c   1.000
_cell.angle_alpha   90.00
_cell.angle_beta   90.00
_cell.angle_gamma   90.00
#
_symmetry.space_group_name_H-M   'P 1'
#
loop_
_entity.id
_entity.type
_entity.pdbx_description
1 polymer ?
#
loop_
_entity_poly.entity_id
_entity_poly.type
_entity_poly.pdbx_seq_one_letter_code
_entity_poly.pdbx_strand_id
1 'polypeptide(L)'
;MAILAAATFWIVQLSPSADGYENQAAFEAVLGFVPRIVLASICGYLIGQLLNSYVLVKIKERTQEKHLWARLIGSTIVGEFADTIVFCTIAFYGIITGAEFANYVIVGYFYKTLLEVVLLPITYPVIAYIKRREPTYEIESAT
;
A
#
# COMPACT_ATOMS: atom_id res chain seq x y z
N MET A 1 -8.28 12.52 4.54
CA MET A 1 -7.48 13.76 4.51
C MET A 1 -6.67 13.91 3.22
N ALA A 2 -5.87 12.91 2.80
CA ALA A 2 -5.06 13.02 1.56
C ALA A 2 -5.89 13.30 0.29
N ILE A 3 -7.07 12.68 0.15
CA ILE A 3 -7.98 12.91 -0.99
C ILE A 3 -8.49 14.35 -1.03
N LEU A 4 -8.87 14.90 0.12
CA LEU A 4 -9.33 16.28 0.22
C LEU A 4 -8.19 17.25 -0.13
N ALA A 5 -6.99 17.02 0.38
CA ALA A 5 -5.80 17.82 0.04
C ALA A 5 -5.47 17.76 -1.46
N ALA A 6 -5.51 16.57 -2.06
CA ALA A 6 -5.29 16.39 -3.49
C ALA A 6 -6.35 17.13 -4.33
N ALA A 7 -7.62 17.02 -3.96
CA ALA A 7 -8.71 17.72 -4.62
C ALA A 7 -8.55 19.24 -4.49
N THR A 8 -8.17 19.75 -3.31
CA THR A 8 -7.90 21.18 -3.14
C THR A 8 -6.74 21.67 -4.00
N PHE A 9 -5.62 20.95 -4.06
CA PHE A 9 -4.49 21.33 -4.90
C PHE A 9 -4.83 21.30 -6.38
N TRP A 10 -5.60 20.29 -6.82
CA TRP A 10 -6.06 20.19 -8.20
C TRP A 10 -7.01 21.34 -8.59
N ILE A 11 -7.95 21.70 -7.70
CA ILE A 11 -8.87 22.82 -7.92
C ILE A 11 -8.11 24.15 -7.95
N VAL A 12 -7.16 24.36 -7.04
CA VAL A 12 -6.32 25.57 -7.02
C VAL A 12 -5.47 25.67 -8.28
N GLN A 13 -4.96 24.56 -8.80
CA GLN A 13 -4.18 24.53 -10.03
C GLN A 13 -4.99 24.90 -11.27
N LEU A 14 -6.29 24.55 -11.30
CA LEU A 14 -7.20 24.92 -12.39
C LEU A 14 -7.70 26.37 -12.29
N SER A 15 -7.63 26.98 -11.11
CA SER A 15 -8.06 28.37 -10.91
C SER A 15 -7.07 29.33 -11.58
N PRO A 16 -7.55 30.41 -12.24
CA PRO A 16 -6.67 31.47 -12.69
C PRO A 16 -5.93 32.07 -11.48
N SER A 17 -4.64 32.30 -11.65
CA SER A 17 -3.81 33.00 -10.67
C SER A 17 -4.31 34.43 -10.49
N ALA A 18 -4.32 34.93 -9.25
CA ALA A 18 -4.66 36.32 -8.99
C ALA A 18 -3.67 37.28 -9.67
N ASP A 19 -4.16 38.45 -10.11
CA ASP A 19 -3.32 39.49 -10.70
C ASP A 19 -2.18 39.86 -9.73
N GLY A 20 -0.93 39.57 -10.13
CA GLY A 20 0.28 39.77 -9.32
C GLY A 20 0.89 38.51 -8.68
N TYR A 21 0.31 37.32 -8.87
CA TYR A 21 0.90 36.07 -8.39
C TYR A 21 1.89 35.49 -9.42
N GLU A 22 3.19 35.61 -9.14
CA GLU A 22 4.26 35.18 -10.08
C GLU A 22 4.71 33.72 -9.88
N ASN A 23 4.31 33.08 -8.77
CA ASN A 23 4.85 31.77 -8.34
C ASN A 23 4.03 30.56 -8.80
N GLN A 24 3.13 30.72 -9.78
CA GLN A 24 2.30 29.63 -10.29
C GLN A 24 3.14 28.44 -10.80
N ALA A 25 4.24 28.70 -11.51
CA ALA A 25 5.12 27.64 -12.00
C ALA A 25 5.76 26.81 -10.87
N ALA A 26 6.12 27.45 -9.75
CA ALA A 26 6.66 26.76 -8.58
C ALA A 26 5.58 25.91 -7.88
N PHE A 27 4.34 26.42 -7.82
CA PHE A 27 3.20 25.67 -7.29
C PHE A 27 2.95 24.40 -8.11
N GLU A 28 2.91 24.50 -9.44
CA GLU A 28 2.68 23.35 -10.32
C GLU A 28 3.81 22.33 -10.25
N ALA A 29 5.06 22.78 -10.16
CA ALA A 29 6.22 21.90 -10.04
C ALA A 29 6.20 21.04 -8.77
N VAL A 30 5.71 21.59 -7.65
CA VAL A 30 5.68 20.88 -6.36
C VAL A 30 4.37 20.11 -6.15
N LEU A 31 3.23 20.71 -6.50
CA LEU A 31 1.91 20.19 -6.13
C LEU A 31 1.16 19.55 -7.31
N GLY A 32 1.55 19.82 -8.56
CA GLY A 32 0.88 19.25 -9.74
C GLY A 32 0.98 17.73 -9.83
N PHE A 33 1.99 17.13 -9.21
CA PHE A 33 2.15 15.68 -9.16
C PHE A 33 1.32 15.01 -8.05
N VAL A 34 0.86 15.76 -7.05
CA VAL A 34 0.16 15.21 -5.86
C VAL A 34 -1.12 14.45 -6.22
N PRO A 35 -2.03 14.98 -7.06
CA PRO A 35 -3.29 14.31 -7.35
C PRO A 35 -3.08 12.98 -8.08
N ARG A 36 -2.06 12.91 -8.93
CA ARG A 36 -1.64 11.69 -9.60
C ARG A 36 -1.12 10.62 -8.62
N ILE A 37 -0.28 11.01 -7.67
CA ILE A 37 0.23 10.08 -6.64
C ILE A 37 -0.88 9.60 -5.72
N VAL A 38 -1.81 10.48 -5.36
CA VAL A 38 -2.95 10.10 -4.52
C VAL A 38 -3.85 9.10 -5.26
N LEU A 39 -4.11 9.31 -6.55
CA LEU A 39 -4.82 8.34 -7.38
C LEU A 39 -4.07 7.00 -7.44
N ALA A 40 -2.76 7.01 -7.71
CA ALA A 40 -1.92 5.83 -7.73
C ALA A 40 -1.98 5.06 -6.40
N SER A 41 -1.92 5.78 -5.27
CA SER A 41 -2.00 5.21 -3.92
C SER A 41 -3.34 4.54 -3.64
N ILE A 42 -4.45 5.15 -4.07
CA ILE A 42 -5.78 4.59 -3.87
C ILE A 42 -5.93 3.30 -4.68
N CYS A 43 -5.54 3.32 -5.96
CA CYS A 43 -5.64 2.16 -6.83
C CYS A 43 -4.71 1.03 -6.38
N GLY A 44 -3.47 1.35 -6.02
CA GLY A 44 -2.50 0.40 -5.47
C GLY A 44 -3.05 -0.25 -4.20
N TYR A 45 -3.47 0.57 -3.23
CA TYR A 45 -4.01 0.09 -1.96
C TYR A 45 -5.23 -0.81 -2.17
N LEU A 46 -6.16 -0.40 -3.04
CA LEU A 46 -7.37 -1.19 -3.31
C LEU A 46 -7.01 -2.58 -3.83
N ILE A 47 -6.17 -2.65 -4.87
CA ILE A 47 -5.81 -3.93 -5.50
C ILE A 47 -4.92 -4.77 -4.57
N GLY A 48 -3.92 -4.14 -3.95
CA GLY A 48 -2.99 -4.78 -3.03
C GLY A 48 -3.67 -5.37 -1.80
N GLN A 49 -4.58 -4.64 -1.15
CA GLN A 49 -5.30 -5.13 0.02
C GLN A 49 -6.32 -6.21 -0.32
N LEU A 50 -7.01 -6.10 -1.46
CA LEU A 50 -7.91 -7.15 -1.92
C LEU A 50 -7.16 -8.45 -2.20
N LEU A 51 -6.00 -8.38 -2.86
CA LEU A 51 -5.18 -9.56 -3.11
C LEU A 51 -4.55 -10.12 -1.84
N ASN A 52 -4.08 -9.25 -0.93
CA ASN A 52 -3.55 -9.67 0.36
C ASN A 52 -4.60 -10.47 1.15
N SER A 53 -5.78 -9.87 1.37
CA SER A 53 -6.86 -10.54 2.10
C SER A 53 -7.34 -11.84 1.42
N TYR A 54 -7.46 -11.86 0.09
CA TYR A 54 -7.83 -13.06 -0.66
C TYR A 54 -6.81 -14.20 -0.46
N VAL A 55 -5.52 -13.91 -0.61
CA VAL A 55 -4.45 -14.90 -0.44
C VAL A 55 -4.38 -15.37 1.01
N LEU A 56 -4.55 -14.47 1.97
CA LEU A 56 -4.57 -14.81 3.40
C LEU A 56 -5.66 -15.83 3.71
N VAL A 57 -6.88 -15.63 3.20
CA VAL A 57 -8.00 -16.57 3.39
C VAL A 57 -7.70 -17.90 2.69
N LYS A 58 -7.18 -17.86 1.47
CA LYS A 58 -6.85 -19.07 0.69
C LYS A 58 -5.76 -19.92 1.34
N ILE A 59 -4.74 -19.29 1.93
CA ILE A 59 -3.70 -19.99 2.70
C ILE A 59 -4.29 -20.51 4.02
N LYS A 60 -5.17 -19.75 4.68
CA LYS A 60 -5.87 -20.20 5.91
C LYS A 60 -6.66 -21.48 5.66
N GLU A 61 -7.43 -21.55 4.57
CA GLU A 61 -8.23 -22.74 4.23
C GLU A 61 -7.35 -24.00 4.10
N ARG A 62 -6.15 -23.87 3.52
CA ARG A 62 -5.23 -24.99 3.29
C ARG A 62 -4.37 -25.37 4.50
N THR A 63 -3.96 -24.38 5.30
CA THR A 63 -2.97 -24.59 6.38
C THR A 63 -3.54 -24.53 7.80
N GLN A 64 -4.84 -24.18 7.93
CA GLN A 64 -5.55 -24.09 9.21
C GLN A 64 -4.78 -23.19 10.20
N GLU A 65 -4.74 -23.53 11.49
CA GLU A 65 -4.05 -22.74 12.53
C GLU A 65 -2.54 -22.98 12.60
N LYS A 66 -1.97 -23.96 11.87
CA LYS A 66 -0.62 -24.46 12.13
C LYS A 66 0.52 -23.53 11.73
N HIS A 67 0.32 -22.64 10.74
CA HIS A 67 1.39 -21.78 10.20
C HIS A 67 0.95 -20.33 9.99
N LEU A 68 0.78 -19.59 11.08
CA LEU A 68 0.42 -18.15 11.04
C LEU A 68 1.45 -17.31 10.26
N TRP A 69 2.75 -17.61 10.40
CA TRP A 69 3.83 -16.88 9.72
C TRP A 69 3.75 -17.00 8.19
N ALA A 70 3.50 -18.21 7.67
CA ALA A 70 3.39 -18.46 6.23
C ALA A 70 2.17 -17.76 5.62
N ARG A 71 1.09 -17.61 6.40
CA ARG A 71 -0.10 -16.85 6.01
C ARG A 71 0.21 -15.35 5.87
N LEU A 72 0.83 -14.76 6.89
CA LEU A 72 1.12 -13.32 6.92
C LEU A 72 2.13 -12.93 5.84
N ILE A 73 3.26 -13.64 5.78
CA ILE A 73 4.30 -13.36 4.77
C ILE A 73 3.77 -13.64 3.36
N GLY A 74 3.14 -14.79 3.16
CA GLY A 74 2.69 -15.20 1.83
C GLY A 74 1.64 -14.25 1.26
N SER A 75 0.72 -13.77 2.10
CA SER A 75 -0.32 -12.85 1.65
C SER A 75 0.21 -11.45 1.38
N THR A 76 1.11 -10.95 2.23
CA THR A 76 1.66 -9.61 2.02
C THR A 76 2.67 -9.55 0.88
N ILE A 77 3.46 -10.60 0.63
CA ILE A 77 4.32 -10.70 -0.57
C ILE A 77 3.50 -10.51 -1.85
N VAL A 78 2.31 -11.12 -1.93
CA VAL A 78 1.43 -11.00 -3.10
C VAL A 78 0.74 -9.63 -3.13
N GLY A 79 0.26 -9.15 -1.97
CA GLY A 79 -0.39 -7.85 -1.85
C GLY A 79 0.53 -6.69 -2.21
N GLU A 80 1.73 -6.66 -1.65
CA GLU A 80 2.72 -5.60 -1.89
C GLU A 80 3.26 -5.62 -3.33
N PHE A 81 3.36 -6.80 -3.94
CA PHE A 81 3.75 -6.90 -5.34
C PHE A 81 2.72 -6.21 -6.24
N ALA A 82 1.44 -6.51 -6.02
CA ALA A 82 0.36 -5.91 -6.77
C ALA A 82 0.20 -4.41 -6.48
N ASP A 83 0.28 -4.00 -5.21
CA ASP A 83 0.27 -2.58 -4.80
C ASP A 83 1.37 -1.82 -5.52
N THR A 84 2.61 -2.31 -5.44
CA THR A 84 3.78 -1.63 -6.00
C THR A 84 3.71 -1.54 -7.52
N ILE A 85 3.27 -2.60 -8.21
CA ILE A 85 3.11 -2.55 -9.67
C ILE A 85 2.05 -1.53 -10.08
N VAL A 86 0.86 -1.58 -9.46
CA VAL A 86 -0.25 -0.68 -9.80
C VAL A 86 0.14 0.77 -9.48
N PHE A 87 0.73 0.98 -8.30
CA PHE A 87 1.21 2.29 -7.87
C PHE A 87 2.24 2.84 -8.84
N CYS A 88 3.34 2.12 -9.10
CA CYS A 88 4.40 2.58 -9.99
C CYS A 88 3.87 2.83 -11.40
N THR A 89 2.96 1.98 -11.89
CA THR A 89 2.35 2.14 -13.21
C THR A 89 1.62 3.47 -13.27
N ILE A 90 0.68 3.75 -12.37
CA ILE A 90 -0.12 4.98 -12.41
C ILE A 90 0.73 6.22 -12.08
N ALA A 91 1.60 6.13 -11.07
CA ALA A 91 2.45 7.22 -10.62
C ALA A 91 3.42 7.70 -11.70
N PHE A 92 4.03 6.78 -12.45
CA PHE A 92 5.14 7.11 -13.34
C PHE A 92 4.90 6.82 -14.83
N TYR A 93 3.69 6.39 -15.22
CA TYR A 93 3.29 6.25 -16.62
C TYR A 93 3.72 7.46 -17.48
N GLY A 94 4.59 7.24 -18.47
CA GLY A 94 5.05 8.28 -19.40
C GLY A 94 6.02 9.32 -18.81
N ILE A 95 6.51 9.15 -17.58
CA ILE A 95 7.53 10.03 -16.96
C ILE A 95 8.90 9.38 -16.98
N ILE A 96 8.97 8.09 -16.62
CA ILE A 96 10.24 7.37 -16.43
C ILE A 96 10.47 6.32 -17.53
N THR A 97 11.74 5.99 -17.76
CA THR A 97 12.11 4.92 -18.70
C THR A 97 11.73 3.53 -18.17
N GLY A 98 11.60 2.54 -19.04
CA GLY A 98 11.26 1.17 -18.63
C GLY A 98 12.28 0.53 -17.67
N ALA A 99 13.56 0.92 -17.77
CA ALA A 99 14.61 0.45 -16.87
C ALA A 99 14.50 1.07 -15.47
N GLU A 100 14.24 2.37 -15.39
CA GLU A 100 13.99 3.06 -14.12
C GLU A 100 12.71 2.55 -13.46
N PHE A 101 11.66 2.32 -14.25
CA PHE A 101 10.42 1.71 -13.78
C PHE A 101 10.66 0.36 -13.11
N ALA A 102 11.37 -0.55 -13.81
CA ALA A 102 11.69 -1.86 -13.27
C ALA A 102 12.52 -1.74 -11.99
N ASN A 103 13.50 -0.83 -11.95
CA ASN A 103 14.31 -0.59 -10.75
C ASN A 103 13.44 -0.11 -9.58
N TYR A 104 12.58 0.87 -9.79
CA TYR A 104 11.67 1.39 -8.76
C TYR A 104 10.73 0.30 -8.22
N VAL A 105 10.14 -0.50 -9.11
CA VAL A 105 9.25 -1.60 -8.70
C VAL A 105 10.02 -2.63 -7.87
N ILE A 106 11.18 -3.07 -8.35
CA ILE A 106 12.00 -4.09 -7.67
C ILE A 106 12.46 -3.58 -6.31
N VAL A 107 13.12 -2.42 -6.27
CA VAL A 107 13.67 -1.86 -5.03
C VAL A 107 12.56 -1.54 -4.04
N GLY A 108 11.47 -0.91 -4.49
CA GLY A 108 10.32 -0.59 -3.66
C GLY A 108 9.65 -1.83 -3.07
N TYR A 109 9.44 -2.85 -3.91
CA TYR A 109 8.88 -4.12 -3.48
C TYR A 109 9.76 -4.83 -2.45
N PHE A 110 11.05 -5.02 -2.76
CA PHE A 110 11.98 -5.68 -1.85
C PHE A 110 12.11 -4.94 -0.52
N TYR A 111 12.18 -3.60 -0.56
CA TYR A 111 12.26 -2.78 0.65
C TYR A 111 11.01 -2.97 1.53
N LYS A 112 9.80 -2.89 0.95
CA LYS A 112 8.54 -3.07 1.67
C LYS A 112 8.42 -4.47 2.27
N THR A 113 8.70 -5.51 1.47
CA THR A 113 8.66 -6.90 1.94
C THR A 113 9.71 -7.17 3.02
N LEU A 114 10.94 -6.65 2.87
CA LEU A 114 11.99 -6.84 3.88
C LEU A 114 11.62 -6.19 5.21
N LEU A 115 11.06 -4.97 5.18
CA LEU A 115 10.59 -4.30 6.38
C LEU A 115 9.53 -5.11 7.11
N GLU A 116 8.58 -5.69 6.38
CA GLU A 116 7.59 -6.56 7.00
C GLU A 116 8.24 -7.79 7.66
N VAL A 117 9.16 -8.48 6.97
CA VAL A 117 9.86 -9.64 7.52
C VAL A 117 10.62 -9.28 8.80
N VAL A 118 11.24 -8.10 8.85
CA VAL A 118 11.93 -7.58 10.04
C VAL A 118 10.95 -7.24 11.17
N LEU A 119 9.72 -6.81 10.85
CA LEU A 119 8.68 -6.48 11.84
C LEU A 119 7.90 -7.70 12.35
N LEU A 120 7.85 -8.81 11.61
CA LEU A 120 7.21 -10.06 12.05
C LEU A 120 7.57 -10.55 13.46
N PRO A 121 8.85 -10.54 13.92
CA PRO A 121 9.18 -10.94 15.29
C PRO A 121 8.47 -10.08 16.35
N ILE A 122 8.06 -8.86 16.01
CA ILE A 122 7.26 -7.98 16.87
C ILE A 122 5.77 -8.26 16.68
N THR A 123 5.32 -8.44 15.45
CA THR A 123 3.90 -8.70 15.13
C THR A 123 3.40 -10.01 15.74
N TYR A 124 4.23 -11.07 15.74
CA TYR A 124 3.85 -12.40 16.22
C TYR A 124 3.45 -12.43 17.71
N PRO A 125 4.25 -11.93 18.67
CA PRO A 125 3.86 -11.90 20.08
C PRO A 125 2.66 -10.99 20.35
N VAL A 126 2.49 -9.91 19.58
CA VAL A 126 1.31 -9.02 19.71
C VAL A 126 0.04 -9.77 19.31
N ILE A 127 0.04 -10.49 18.19
CA ILE A 127 -1.09 -11.32 17.78
C ILE A 127 -1.38 -12.40 18.84
N ALA A 128 -0.34 -13.07 19.36
CA ALA A 128 -0.51 -14.08 20.39
C ALA A 128 -1.09 -13.50 21.69
N TYR A 129 -0.68 -12.28 22.08
CA TYR A 129 -1.21 -11.57 23.24
C TYR A 129 -2.68 -11.18 23.07
N ILE A 130 -3.07 -10.71 21.88
CA ILE A 130 -4.47 -10.35 21.56
C ILE A 130 -5.35 -11.60 21.54
N LYS A 131 -4.93 -12.67 20.84
CA LYS A 131 -5.67 -13.94 20.79
C LYS A 131 -5.95 -14.52 22.18
N ARG A 132 -5.02 -14.38 23.14
CA ARG A 132 -5.21 -14.83 24.53
C ARG A 132 -6.27 -14.05 25.31
N ARG A 133 -6.69 -12.88 24.83
CA ARG A 133 -7.69 -12.01 25.48
C ARG A 133 -9.04 -12.02 24.76
N GLU A 134 -9.17 -12.71 23.64
CA GLU A 134 -10.42 -12.82 22.90
C GLU A 134 -11.12 -14.18 23.16
N PRO A 135 -12.28 -14.20 23.83
CA PRO A 135 -12.97 -15.43 24.22
C PRO A 135 -13.57 -16.22 23.04
N THR A 136 -13.70 -15.61 21.86
CA THR A 136 -14.24 -16.28 20.66
C THR A 136 -13.31 -17.36 20.10
N TYR A 137 -11.99 -17.29 20.35
CA TYR A 137 -11.03 -18.28 19.87
C TYR A 137 -10.95 -19.55 20.73
N GLU A 138 -11.37 -19.50 22.00
CA GLU A 138 -11.36 -20.69 22.86
C GLU A 138 -12.36 -21.75 22.39
N ILE A 139 -13.49 -21.32 21.82
CA ILE A 139 -14.61 -22.19 21.41
C ILE A 139 -14.25 -23.06 20.19
N GLU A 140 -13.47 -22.53 19.24
CA GLU A 140 -13.10 -23.24 18.01
C GLU A 140 -11.95 -24.24 18.22
N SER A 141 -11.19 -24.12 19.32
CA SER A 141 -10.14 -25.06 19.71
C SER A 141 -10.63 -26.25 20.55
N ALA A 142 -11.88 -26.19 21.02
CA ALA A 142 -12.49 -27.17 21.93
C ALA A 142 -13.50 -28.12 21.25
N THR A 143 -13.70 -28.00 19.94
CA THR A 143 -14.49 -28.90 19.07
C THR A 143 -13.60 -29.56 18.03
#